data_AF-A0A0D2MMM8-F1
#
_entry.id   AF-A0A0D2MMM8-F1
#
_cell.length_a   1.000
_cell.length_b   1.000
_cell.length_c   1.000
_cell.angle_alpha   90.00
_cell.angle_beta   90.00
_cell.angle_gamma   90.00
#
_symmetry.space_group_name_H-M   'P 1'
#
loop_
_entity.id
_entity.type
_entity.pdbx_description
1 polymer ?
#
loop_
_entity_poly.entity_id
_entity_poly.type
_entity_poly.pdbx_seq_one_letter_code
_entity_poly.pdbx_strand_id
1 'polypeptide(L)'
;VYPIFFPIFGFQSSFLIFVPLPQSQSVDVFPKKALESLRDIKDIGAVLLELSKEFNIDRFLAIQLEALVDQSSYDDSYHLALISVIDSVPLRNLVDPIVSKILLTCMKLSERDGKLVSSESITWAKNVLATINKNYPSQFHGAAHEFLEDAKVQSKKEDTVCEFLSKILDGNLNLSIAFSESKIWFASHHPKRYISA
;
A
#
# COMPACT_ATOMS: atom_id res chain seq x y z
N VAL A 1 20.34 -7.28 -17.78
CA VAL A 1 20.37 -7.41 -16.31
C VAL A 1 20.90 -6.09 -15.77
N TYR A 2 20.03 -5.19 -15.34
CA TYR A 2 20.44 -3.88 -14.82
C TYR A 2 20.69 -3.98 -13.31
N PRO A 3 21.83 -3.49 -12.79
CA PRO A 3 22.06 -3.43 -11.36
C PRO A 3 21.15 -2.35 -10.75
N ILE A 4 20.54 -2.67 -9.60
CA ILE A 4 19.81 -1.69 -8.80
C ILE A 4 20.85 -0.97 -7.93
N PHE A 5 20.96 0.34 -8.10
CA PHE A 5 21.93 1.18 -7.41
C PHE A 5 21.22 2.09 -6.41
N PHE A 6 21.77 2.21 -5.20
CA PHE A 6 21.33 3.19 -4.20
C PHE A 6 22.29 4.38 -4.20
N PRO A 7 21.80 5.63 -4.23
CA PRO A 7 22.62 6.78 -3.88
C PRO A 7 22.66 6.96 -2.36
N ILE A 8 23.86 6.96 -1.79
CA ILE A 8 24.10 7.47 -0.44
C ILE A 8 24.61 8.90 -0.62
N PHE A 9 23.79 9.90 -0.29
CA PHE A 9 24.21 11.31 -0.34
C PHE A 9 25.00 11.67 0.92
N GLY A 10 26.32 11.59 0.84
CA GLY A 10 27.22 12.20 1.82
C GLY A 10 27.45 13.68 1.47
N PHE A 11 27.07 14.59 2.37
CA PHE A 11 27.40 16.01 2.25
C PHE A 11 28.92 16.17 2.25
N GLN A 12 29.43 16.81 1.19
CA GLN A 12 30.83 17.09 0.87
C GLN A 12 31.57 15.99 0.08
N SER A 13 31.80 16.31 -1.20
CA SER A 13 32.67 15.63 -2.17
C SER A 13 32.06 14.44 -2.90
N SER A 14 31.91 14.62 -4.20
CA SER A 14 31.43 13.69 -5.21
C SER A 14 32.23 12.39 -5.24
N PHE A 15 31.83 11.41 -4.42
CA PHE A 15 32.23 10.02 -4.62
C PHE A 15 30.97 9.16 -4.64
N LEU A 16 30.57 8.79 -5.85
CA LEU A 16 29.68 7.67 -6.11
C LEU A 16 30.44 6.41 -5.65
N ILE A 17 30.24 6.00 -4.40
CA ILE A 17 30.75 4.71 -3.93
C ILE A 17 29.75 3.65 -4.38
N PHE A 18 30.09 2.99 -5.48
CA PHE A 18 29.39 1.83 -6.00
C PHE A 18 29.75 0.63 -5.11
N VAL A 19 28.86 0.22 -4.22
CA VAL A 19 29.00 -1.07 -3.55
C VAL A 19 28.34 -2.13 -4.44
N PRO A 20 29.11 -3.03 -5.09
CA PRO A 20 28.52 -4.20 -5.69
C PRO A 20 27.94 -5.07 -4.57
N LEU A 21 26.62 -5.21 -4.52
CA LEU A 21 25.99 -6.26 -3.73
C LEU A 21 26.56 -7.61 -4.20
N PRO A 22 27.01 -8.49 -3.30
CA PRO A 22 27.41 -9.84 -3.68
C PRO A 22 26.24 -10.50 -4.42
N GLN A 23 26.58 -11.15 -5.52
CA GLN A 23 25.69 -11.64 -6.57
C GLN A 23 24.41 -12.34 -6.06
N SER A 24 23.30 -12.07 -6.76
CA SER A 24 22.26 -13.06 -7.08
C SER A 24 21.68 -13.85 -5.90
N GLN A 25 20.96 -13.16 -5.03
CA GLN A 25 19.73 -13.71 -4.49
C GLN A 25 18.61 -12.75 -4.90
N SER A 26 17.42 -13.27 -5.24
CA SER A 26 16.24 -12.41 -5.31
C SER A 26 16.01 -11.90 -3.89
N VAL A 27 16.64 -10.78 -3.55
CA VAL A 27 16.38 -10.14 -2.27
C VAL A 27 15.05 -9.42 -2.48
N ASP A 28 13.97 -10.19 -2.37
CA ASP A 28 12.59 -9.68 -2.36
C ASP A 28 12.30 -8.92 -1.05
N VAL A 29 13.32 -8.77 -0.18
CA VAL A 29 13.25 -8.15 1.14
C VAL A 29 14.22 -6.98 1.21
N PHE A 30 13.71 -5.78 1.47
CA PHE A 30 14.55 -4.61 1.64
C PHE A 30 15.40 -4.68 2.92
N PRO A 31 16.72 -4.44 2.88
CA PRO A 31 17.54 -4.44 4.08
C PRO A 31 17.12 -3.33 5.07
N LYS A 32 16.75 -3.70 6.30
CA LYS A 32 16.20 -2.76 7.31
C LYS A 32 17.06 -1.51 7.53
N LYS A 33 18.38 -1.67 7.68
CA LYS A 33 19.31 -0.53 7.88
C LYS A 33 19.34 0.43 6.69
N ALA A 34 19.22 -0.10 5.47
CA ALA A 34 19.14 0.72 4.27
C ALA A 34 17.79 1.47 4.22
N LEU A 35 16.71 0.83 4.68
CA LEU A 35 15.38 1.46 4.74
C LEU A 35 15.37 2.62 5.72
N GLU A 36 15.92 2.42 6.92
CA GLU A 36 16.10 3.46 7.94
C GLU A 36 16.92 4.63 7.36
N SER A 37 18.05 4.33 6.72
CA SER A 37 18.92 5.36 6.14
C SER A 37 18.21 6.18 5.06
N LEU A 38 17.42 5.53 4.19
CA LEU A 38 16.66 6.22 3.14
C LEU A 38 15.51 7.06 3.69
N ARG A 39 14.78 6.53 4.67
CA ARG A 39 13.69 7.23 5.35
C ARG A 39 14.20 8.52 6.00
N ASP A 40 15.42 8.49 6.52
CA ASP A 40 16.05 9.64 7.18
C ASP A 40 16.56 10.69 6.17
N ILE A 41 16.55 10.40 4.86
CA ILE A 41 16.85 11.40 3.82
C ILE A 41 15.69 12.39 3.75
N LYS A 42 16.01 13.65 4.02
CA LYS A 42 15.08 14.76 3.81
C LYS A 42 14.62 14.79 2.36
N ASP A 43 13.30 14.88 2.17
CA ASP A 43 12.66 14.94 0.85
C ASP A 43 13.03 13.74 -0.05
N ILE A 44 13.08 12.53 0.53
CA ILE A 44 13.38 11.29 -0.20
C ILE A 44 12.54 11.12 -1.47
N GLY A 45 11.26 11.52 -1.46
CA GLY A 45 10.41 11.48 -2.65
C GLY A 45 10.97 12.30 -3.82
N ALA A 46 11.54 13.48 -3.57
CA ALA A 46 12.16 14.30 -4.59
C ALA A 46 13.46 13.68 -5.13
N VAL A 47 14.27 13.09 -4.23
CA VAL A 47 15.49 12.36 -4.63
C VAL A 47 15.14 11.19 -5.55
N LEU A 48 14.14 10.39 -5.19
CA LEU A 48 13.68 9.27 -6.01
C LEU A 48 13.07 9.72 -7.34
N LEU A 49 12.37 10.86 -7.35
CA LEU A 49 11.86 11.45 -8.58
C LEU A 49 12.99 11.79 -9.55
N GLU A 50 14.05 12.45 -9.09
CA GLU A 50 15.20 12.76 -9.96
C GLU A 50 15.87 11.49 -10.49
N LEU A 51 16.07 10.47 -9.63
CA LEU A 51 16.61 9.18 -10.06
C LEU A 51 15.73 8.49 -11.11
N SER A 52 14.41 8.58 -10.97
CA SER A 52 13.46 7.96 -11.91
C SER A 52 13.54 8.55 -13.33
N LYS A 53 14.06 9.77 -13.48
CA LYS A 53 14.24 10.42 -14.80
C LYS A 53 15.45 9.84 -15.55
N GLU A 54 16.45 9.38 -14.81
CA GLU A 54 17.71 8.86 -15.36
C GLU A 54 17.76 7.33 -15.39
N PHE A 55 17.07 6.66 -14.47
CA PHE A 55 17.12 5.22 -14.27
C PHE A 55 15.72 4.62 -14.15
N ASN A 56 15.53 3.40 -14.67
CA ASN A 56 14.34 2.61 -14.34
C ASN A 56 14.49 2.07 -12.90
N ILE A 57 13.76 2.68 -11.98
CA ILE A 57 13.75 2.32 -10.56
C ILE A 57 12.46 1.61 -10.13
N ASP A 58 11.59 1.17 -11.05
CA ASP A 58 10.26 0.66 -10.72
C ASP A 58 10.31 -0.53 -9.75
N ARG A 59 11.21 -1.48 -10.01
CA ARG A 59 11.42 -2.64 -9.12
C ARG A 59 11.94 -2.21 -7.75
N PHE A 60 12.83 -1.23 -7.72
CA PHE A 60 13.37 -0.70 -6.48
C PHE A 60 12.28 -0.01 -5.65
N LEU A 61 11.46 0.81 -6.30
CA LEU A 61 10.29 1.46 -5.69
C LEU A 61 9.33 0.42 -5.14
N ALA A 62 9.00 -0.63 -5.90
CA ALA A 62 8.09 -1.68 -5.43
C ALA A 62 8.57 -2.30 -4.10
N ILE A 63 9.82 -2.77 -4.06
CA ILE A 63 10.40 -3.43 -2.88
C ILE A 63 10.52 -2.44 -1.70
N GLN A 64 10.91 -1.19 -1.97
CA GLN A 64 11.01 -0.15 -0.95
C GLN A 64 9.65 0.19 -0.35
N LEU A 65 8.64 0.42 -1.20
CA LEU A 65 7.28 0.78 -0.79
C LEU A 65 6.65 -0.32 0.05
N GLU A 66 6.80 -1.58 -0.34
CA GLU A 66 6.36 -2.72 0.48
C GLU A 66 7.02 -2.73 1.85
N ALA A 67 8.34 -2.48 1.92
CA ALA A 67 9.06 -2.46 3.18
C ALA A 67 8.64 -1.27 4.08
N LEU A 68 8.34 -0.11 3.48
CA LEU A 68 7.78 1.03 4.22
C LEU A 68 6.40 0.69 4.80
N VAL A 69 5.53 0.03 4.03
CA VAL A 69 4.22 -0.44 4.52
C VAL A 69 4.38 -1.41 5.69
N ASP A 70 5.31 -2.37 5.57
CA ASP A 70 5.55 -3.37 6.62
C ASP A 70 6.06 -2.76 7.94
N GLN A 71 6.69 -1.58 7.91
CA GLN A 71 7.17 -0.87 9.10
C GLN A 71 6.22 0.25 9.58
N SER A 72 5.23 0.65 8.78
CA SER A 72 4.39 1.84 9.02
C SER A 72 3.52 1.75 10.28
N SER A 73 3.20 0.54 10.75
CA SER A 73 2.44 0.34 11.99
C SER A 73 3.27 0.49 13.26
N TYR A 74 4.60 0.52 13.16
CA TYR A 74 5.51 0.51 14.30
C TYR A 74 6.10 1.89 14.62
N ASP A 75 6.29 2.73 13.60
CA ASP A 75 6.92 4.05 13.74
C ASP A 75 6.40 4.98 12.64
N ASP A 76 5.96 6.17 13.06
CA ASP A 76 5.31 7.15 12.20
C ASP A 76 6.21 7.65 11.07
N SER A 77 7.53 7.67 11.30
CA SER A 77 8.50 8.13 10.31
C SER A 77 8.45 7.30 9.01
N TYR A 78 8.07 6.02 9.07
CA TYR A 78 7.95 5.18 7.88
C TYR A 78 6.75 5.54 7.02
N HIS A 79 5.58 5.80 7.61
CA HIS A 79 4.41 6.17 6.81
C HIS A 79 4.51 7.61 6.29
N LEU A 80 5.22 8.51 6.99
CA LEU A 80 5.55 9.84 6.48
C LEU A 80 6.49 9.77 5.26
N ALA A 81 7.52 8.93 5.30
CA ALA A 81 8.38 8.68 4.14
C ALA A 81 7.58 8.07 2.98
N LEU A 82 6.70 7.12 3.26
CA LEU A 82 5.81 6.51 2.28
C LEU A 82 4.93 7.57 1.57
N ILE A 83 4.28 8.45 2.34
CA ILE A 83 3.48 9.56 1.80
C ILE A 83 4.36 10.47 0.92
N SER A 84 5.56 10.83 1.38
CA SER A 84 6.49 11.66 0.61
C SER A 84 6.81 11.06 -0.76
N VAL A 85 7.03 9.74 -0.83
CA VAL A 85 7.27 9.04 -2.09
C VAL A 85 6.03 9.03 -2.98
N ILE A 86 4.85 8.74 -2.43
CA ILE A 86 3.58 8.72 -3.17
C ILE A 86 3.21 10.09 -3.75
N ASP A 87 3.53 11.17 -3.04
CA ASP A 87 3.28 12.55 -3.49
C ASP A 87 4.28 13.04 -4.54
N SER A 88 5.49 12.46 -4.58
CA SER A 88 6.56 12.96 -5.44
C SER A 88 6.77 12.12 -6.70
N VAL A 89 6.67 10.79 -6.58
CA VAL A 89 7.05 9.85 -7.65
C VAL A 89 5.80 9.33 -8.36
N PRO A 90 5.75 9.28 -9.71
CA PRO A 90 4.66 8.65 -10.44
C PRO A 90 4.61 7.14 -10.20
N LEU A 91 3.62 6.65 -9.45
CA LEU A 91 3.51 5.25 -9.02
C LEU A 91 2.54 4.40 -9.86
N ARG A 92 2.25 4.79 -11.11
CA ARG A 92 1.09 4.29 -11.88
C ARG A 92 0.88 2.77 -11.84
N ASN A 93 1.94 1.98 -12.00
CA ASN A 93 1.87 0.51 -12.02
C ASN A 93 2.06 -0.14 -10.64
N LEU A 94 2.27 0.67 -9.61
CA LEU A 94 2.55 0.27 -8.24
C LEU A 94 1.41 0.61 -7.28
N VAL A 95 0.37 1.33 -7.74
CA VAL A 95 -0.81 1.66 -6.92
C VAL A 95 -1.56 0.40 -6.49
N ASP A 96 -1.84 -0.50 -7.43
CA ASP A 96 -2.60 -1.72 -7.14
C ASP A 96 -1.90 -2.63 -6.12
N PRO A 97 -0.61 -3.00 -6.31
CA PRO A 97 0.08 -3.84 -5.34
C PRO A 97 0.25 -3.16 -3.98
N ILE A 98 0.46 -1.84 -3.92
CA ILE A 98 0.64 -1.16 -2.63
C ILE A 98 -0.67 -1.04 -1.85
N VAL A 99 -1.80 -0.76 -2.52
CA VAL A 99 -3.12 -0.72 -1.88
C VAL A 99 -3.45 -2.09 -1.31
N SER A 100 -3.30 -3.15 -2.10
CA SER A 100 -3.53 -4.52 -1.66
C SER A 100 -2.63 -4.91 -0.49
N LYS A 101 -1.35 -4.51 -0.52
CA LYS A 101 -0.40 -4.73 0.59
C LYS A 101 -0.85 -4.02 1.87
N ILE A 102 -1.26 -2.75 1.81
CA ILE A 102 -1.73 -1.99 2.97
C ILE A 102 -2.96 -2.67 3.58
N LEU A 103 -3.97 -2.98 2.78
CA LEU A 103 -5.20 -3.62 3.25
C LEU A 103 -4.92 -4.99 3.87
N LEU A 104 -4.07 -5.80 3.24
CA LEU A 104 -3.64 -7.09 3.77
C LEU A 104 -2.90 -6.95 5.11
N THR A 105 -2.00 -5.97 5.23
CA THR A 105 -1.28 -5.70 6.48
C THR A 105 -2.26 -5.29 7.59
N CYS A 106 -3.22 -4.41 7.30
CA CYS A 106 -4.27 -4.05 8.24
C CYS A 106 -5.09 -5.27 8.70
N MET A 107 -5.47 -6.15 7.77
CA MET A 107 -6.21 -7.38 8.10
C MET A 107 -5.40 -8.28 9.04
N LYS A 108 -4.12 -8.52 8.74
CA LYS A 108 -3.23 -9.34 9.58
C LYS A 108 -3.05 -8.75 10.98
N LEU A 109 -2.98 -7.42 11.09
CA LEU A 109 -2.90 -6.74 12.38
C LEU A 109 -4.21 -6.93 13.18
N SER A 110 -5.37 -6.88 12.51
CA SER A 110 -6.66 -7.14 13.15
C SER A 110 -6.81 -8.56 13.69
N GLU A 111 -6.25 -9.55 13.01
CA GLU A 111 -6.32 -10.95 13.47
C GLU A 111 -5.43 -11.20 14.70
N ARG A 112 -4.26 -10.54 14.78
CA ARG A 112 -3.28 -10.75 15.84
C ARG A 112 -3.73 -10.18 17.19
N ASP A 113 -4.40 -9.03 17.19
CA ASP A 113 -4.69 -8.30 18.43
C ASP A 113 -5.99 -8.71 19.14
N GLY A 114 -6.88 -9.50 18.51
CA GLY A 114 -8.11 -10.06 19.11
C GLY A 114 -9.13 -9.05 19.66
N LYS A 115 -8.74 -7.78 19.73
CA LYS A 115 -9.47 -6.58 20.12
C LYS A 115 -9.31 -5.66 18.92
N LEU A 116 -10.43 -5.16 18.42
CA LEU A 116 -10.50 -4.17 17.34
C LEU A 116 -9.28 -3.25 17.39
N VAL A 117 -8.46 -3.38 16.34
CA VAL A 117 -7.21 -2.69 16.05
C VAL A 117 -7.16 -1.34 16.77
N SER A 118 -6.08 -1.10 17.52
CA SER A 118 -5.87 0.17 18.22
C SER A 118 -6.11 1.33 17.23
N SER A 119 -6.80 2.38 17.68
CA SER A 119 -7.13 3.54 16.82
C SER A 119 -5.90 4.08 16.07
N GLU A 120 -4.72 3.95 16.67
CA GLU A 120 -3.44 4.41 16.16
C GLU A 120 -2.92 3.61 14.95
N SER A 121 -3.06 2.28 14.96
CA SER A 121 -2.64 1.42 13.84
C SER A 121 -3.60 1.43 12.65
N ILE A 122 -4.81 1.99 12.80
CA ILE A 122 -5.71 2.32 11.68
C ILE A 122 -5.36 3.71 11.10
N THR A 123 -4.83 4.63 11.90
CA THR A 123 -4.61 6.03 11.49
C THR A 123 -3.56 6.16 10.38
N TRP A 124 -2.42 5.46 10.49
CA TRP A 124 -1.39 5.54 9.44
C TRP A 124 -1.92 5.04 8.09
N ALA A 125 -2.66 3.92 8.09
CA ALA A 125 -3.20 3.32 6.89
C ALA A 125 -4.23 4.24 6.24
N LYS A 126 -5.11 4.86 7.03
CA LYS A 126 -6.05 5.87 6.54
C LYS A 126 -5.34 7.05 5.87
N ASN A 127 -4.28 7.56 6.49
CA ASN A 127 -3.53 8.68 5.94
C ASN A 127 -2.88 8.32 4.60
N VAL A 128 -2.24 7.14 4.52
CA VAL A 128 -1.60 6.67 3.29
C VAL A 128 -2.63 6.41 2.19
N LEU A 129 -3.73 5.71 2.49
CA LEU A 129 -4.80 5.43 1.51
C LEU A 129 -5.49 6.72 1.04
N ALA A 130 -5.67 7.71 1.92
CA ALA A 130 -6.16 9.04 1.54
C ALA A 130 -5.23 9.75 0.54
N THR A 131 -3.92 9.71 0.77
CA THR A 131 -2.93 10.24 -0.17
C THR A 131 -2.97 9.51 -1.52
N ILE A 132 -3.05 8.17 -1.50
CA ILE A 132 -3.15 7.38 -2.75
C ILE A 132 -4.42 7.74 -3.51
N ASN A 133 -5.58 7.81 -2.85
CA ASN A 133 -6.84 8.16 -3.50
C ASN A 133 -6.85 9.59 -4.07
N LYS A 134 -6.19 10.52 -3.38
CA LYS A 134 -6.01 11.89 -3.86
C LYS A 134 -5.21 11.93 -5.17
N ASN A 135 -4.12 11.16 -5.26
CA ASN A 135 -3.20 11.21 -6.39
C ASN A 135 -3.58 10.25 -7.54
N TYR A 136 -4.25 9.14 -7.21
CA TYR A 136 -4.57 8.03 -8.11
C TYR A 136 -5.99 7.48 -7.85
N PRO A 137 -7.04 8.30 -7.96
CA PRO A 137 -8.39 7.91 -7.55
C PRO A 137 -8.88 6.67 -8.31
N SER A 138 -8.75 6.63 -9.64
CA SER A 138 -9.23 5.49 -10.43
C SER A 138 -8.53 4.18 -10.09
N GLN A 139 -7.21 4.20 -9.96
CA GLN A 139 -6.40 3.00 -9.65
C GLN A 139 -6.69 2.54 -8.23
N PHE A 140 -6.76 3.48 -7.29
CA PHE A 140 -7.12 3.19 -5.91
C PHE A 140 -8.47 2.46 -5.79
N HIS A 141 -9.52 2.97 -6.45
CA HIS A 141 -10.84 2.35 -6.42
C HIS A 141 -10.83 0.97 -7.09
N GLY A 142 -10.12 0.82 -8.22
CA GLY A 142 -9.95 -0.47 -8.89
C GLY A 142 -9.27 -1.50 -8.00
N ALA A 143 -8.13 -1.15 -7.41
CA ALA A 143 -7.35 -2.02 -6.52
C ALA A 143 -8.12 -2.40 -5.25
N ALA A 144 -8.82 -1.44 -4.64
CA ALA A 144 -9.64 -1.71 -3.46
C ALA A 144 -10.80 -2.67 -3.80
N HIS A 145 -11.45 -2.49 -4.96
CA HIS A 145 -12.52 -3.37 -5.42
C HIS A 145 -12.00 -4.79 -5.71
N GLU A 146 -10.88 -4.91 -6.43
CA GLU A 146 -10.25 -6.21 -6.74
C GLU A 146 -9.88 -6.95 -5.45
N PHE A 147 -9.23 -6.26 -4.50
CA PHE A 147 -8.89 -6.85 -3.20
C PHE A 147 -10.12 -7.35 -2.44
N LEU A 148 -11.24 -6.61 -2.50
CA LEU A 148 -12.48 -7.02 -1.84
C LEU A 148 -13.09 -8.26 -2.49
N GLU A 149 -13.10 -8.34 -3.82
CA GLU A 149 -13.60 -9.52 -4.52
C GLU A 149 -12.75 -10.76 -4.20
N ASP A 150 -11.41 -10.62 -4.18
CA ASP A 150 -10.51 -11.70 -3.80
C ASP A 150 -10.71 -12.15 -2.35
N ALA A 151 -10.89 -11.20 -1.43
CA ALA A 151 -11.12 -11.49 -0.02
C ALA A 151 -12.46 -12.21 0.22
N LYS A 152 -13.51 -11.88 -0.56
CA LYS A 152 -14.81 -12.58 -0.52
C LYS A 152 -14.68 -14.02 -1.00
N VAL A 153 -13.97 -14.25 -2.11
CA VAL A 153 -13.76 -15.59 -2.66
C VAL A 153 -13.03 -16.51 -1.68
N GLN A 154 -12.14 -15.95 -0.84
CA GLN A 154 -11.32 -16.75 0.08
C GLN A 154 -11.89 -16.93 1.51
N SER A 155 -12.86 -16.13 1.96
CA SER A 155 -13.27 -16.13 3.37
C SER A 155 -14.62 -16.83 3.62
N LYS A 156 -14.69 -17.71 4.64
CA LYS A 156 -15.95 -18.21 5.25
C LYS A 156 -16.55 -17.22 6.27
N LYS A 157 -15.91 -16.07 6.50
CA LYS A 157 -16.25 -15.05 7.51
C LYS A 157 -16.39 -13.66 6.86
N GLU A 158 -17.16 -13.63 5.78
CA GLU A 158 -17.35 -12.48 4.89
C GLU A 158 -17.74 -11.20 5.65
N ASP A 159 -18.60 -11.32 6.67
CA ASP A 159 -19.11 -10.20 7.45
C ASP A 159 -18.01 -9.43 8.21
N THR A 160 -17.03 -10.13 8.78
CA THR A 160 -15.96 -9.50 9.59
C THR A 160 -14.92 -8.77 8.76
N VAL A 161 -14.62 -9.29 7.56
CA VAL A 161 -13.66 -8.68 6.64
C VAL A 161 -14.26 -7.42 6.02
N CYS A 162 -15.50 -7.49 5.57
CA CYS A 162 -16.21 -6.35 5.00
C CYS A 162 -16.39 -5.23 6.03
N GLU A 163 -16.70 -5.54 7.29
CA GLU A 163 -16.84 -4.53 8.35
C GLU A 163 -15.50 -3.84 8.66
N PHE A 164 -14.41 -4.60 8.73
CA PHE A 164 -13.08 -4.05 9.00
C PHE A 164 -12.60 -3.14 7.87
N LEU A 165 -12.72 -3.61 6.62
CA LEU A 165 -12.33 -2.83 5.45
C LEU A 165 -13.22 -1.59 5.30
N SER A 166 -14.52 -1.70 5.59
CA SER A 166 -15.41 -0.54 5.68
C SER A 166 -14.87 0.47 6.68
N LYS A 167 -14.48 0.08 7.91
CA LYS A 167 -13.95 1.03 8.91
C LYS A 167 -12.66 1.75 8.49
N ILE A 168 -11.80 1.11 7.69
CA ILE A 168 -10.59 1.73 7.15
C ILE A 168 -10.94 2.69 6.03
N LEU A 169 -11.87 2.32 5.15
CA LEU A 169 -12.21 3.04 3.94
C LEU A 169 -13.27 4.13 4.15
N ASP A 170 -14.10 4.06 5.18
CA ASP A 170 -15.21 5.00 5.48
C ASP A 170 -14.71 6.37 5.96
N GLY A 171 -13.41 6.50 6.27
CA GLY A 171 -12.83 7.69 6.89
C GLY A 171 -12.53 8.88 5.98
N ASN A 172 -13.33 9.17 4.93
CA ASN A 172 -13.20 10.27 3.94
C ASN A 172 -12.79 9.83 2.50
N LEU A 173 -12.90 8.55 2.19
CA LEU A 173 -12.74 8.05 0.82
C LEU A 173 -14.14 7.73 0.31
N ASN A 174 -14.58 8.30 -0.81
CA ASN A 174 -15.93 8.13 -1.39
C ASN A 174 -16.23 6.68 -1.87
N LEU A 175 -15.72 5.66 -1.19
CA LEU A 175 -15.91 4.24 -1.46
C LEU A 175 -17.27 3.70 -0.96
N SER A 176 -17.98 4.47 -0.13
CA SER A 176 -19.34 4.16 0.36
C SER A 176 -20.30 3.76 -0.78
N ILE A 177 -20.15 4.38 -1.96
CA ILE A 177 -21.00 4.11 -3.13
C ILE A 177 -20.75 2.70 -3.69
N ALA A 178 -19.49 2.27 -3.80
CA ALA A 178 -19.13 0.93 -4.31
C ALA A 178 -19.56 -0.19 -3.36
N PHE A 179 -19.48 0.03 -2.04
CA PHE A 179 -19.98 -0.92 -1.05
C PHE A 179 -21.51 -1.03 -1.05
N SER A 180 -22.22 0.08 -1.29
CA SER A 180 -23.69 0.10 -1.33
C SER A 180 -24.25 -0.65 -2.53
N GLU A 181 -23.62 -0.53 -3.71
CA GLU A 181 -24.07 -1.24 -4.91
C GLU A 181 -23.91 -2.77 -4.81
N SER A 182 -22.97 -3.26 -4.00
CA SER A 182 -22.86 -4.70 -3.72
C SER A 182 -24.10 -5.24 -3.00
N LYS A 183 -24.75 -4.48 -2.11
CA LYS A 183 -26.03 -4.87 -1.48
C LYS A 183 -27.21 -4.79 -2.43
N ILE A 184 -27.16 -3.93 -3.45
CA ILE A 184 -28.25 -3.76 -4.42
C ILE A 184 -28.26 -4.90 -5.45
N TRP A 185 -27.10 -5.48 -5.79
CA TRP A 185 -27.04 -6.65 -6.69
C TRP A 185 -27.65 -7.92 -6.09
N PHE A 186 -27.62 -8.09 -4.76
CA PHE A 186 -28.21 -9.25 -4.09
C PHE A 186 -29.75 -9.18 -4.01
N ALA A 187 -30.35 -7.99 -4.03
CA ALA A 187 -31.80 -7.86 -3.99
C ALA A 187 -32.49 -8.23 -5.32
N SER A 188 -31.76 -8.29 -6.44
CA SER A 188 -32.33 -8.60 -7.76
C SER A 188 -32.27 -10.08 -8.16
N HIS A 189 -31.50 -10.91 -7.43
CA HIS A 189 -31.28 -12.33 -7.78
C HIS A 189 -32.08 -13.34 -6.94
N HIS A 190 -33.05 -12.90 -6.13
CA HIS A 190 -34.03 -13.82 -5.58
C HIS A 190 -35.00 -14.26 -6.69
N PRO A 191 -35.04 -15.55 -7.08
CA PRO A 191 -36.11 -16.03 -7.95
C PRO A 191 -37.41 -15.86 -7.15
N LYS A 192 -38.33 -15.06 -7.69
CA LYS A 192 -39.70 -14.96 -7.18
C LYS A 192 -40.24 -16.39 -7.04
N ARG A 193 -40.47 -16.83 -5.80
CA ARG A 193 -41.24 -18.05 -5.53
C ARG A 193 -42.59 -17.88 -6.23
N TYR A 194 -42.78 -18.62 -7.31
CA TYR A 194 -44.13 -18.89 -7.81
C TYR A 194 -44.83 -19.72 -6.73
N ILE A 195 -45.76 -19.09 -6.03
CA ILE A 195 -46.80 -19.79 -5.30
C ILE A 195 -47.79 -20.24 -6.38
N SER A 196 -47.80 -21.53 -6.70
CA SER A 196 -48.93 -22.13 -7.41
C SER A 196 -50.02 -22.43 -6.37
N ALA A 197 -51.22 -21.91 -6.64
CA ALA A 197 -52.46 -22.23 -5.95
C ALA A 197 -52.84 -23.71 -6.11
#